data_AF-A0A7K4NJ50-F1
#
_entry.id   AF-A0A7K4NJ50-F1
#
_cell.length_a   1.000
_cell.length_b   1.000
_cell.length_c   1.000
_cell.angle_alpha   90.00
_cell.angle_beta   90.00
_cell.angle_gamma   90.00
#
_symmetry.space_group_name_H-M   'P 1'
#
loop_
_entity.id
_entity.type
_entity.pdbx_description
1 polymer ?
#
loop_
_entity_poly.entity_id
_entity_poly.type
_entity_poly.pdbx_seq_one_letter_code
_entity_poly.pdbx_strand_id
1 'polypeptide(L)'
;MATDLLNTGMGDEGRLKFILSCIEKNKPLYKTDIRFLESMTDQLEQRIQRLQGNTDAKQKENDSRTLISNKELDEIIDGKNAKSTEMYTPVRKKSSFLARLFSK
;
A
#
# COMPACT_ATOMS: atom_id res chain seq x y z
N MET A 1 0.39 7.46 -25.26
CA MET A 1 1.63 6.67 -25.01
C MET A 1 2.83 7.56 -24.71
N ALA A 2 3.45 8.24 -25.69
CA ALA A 2 4.62 9.09 -25.42
C ALA A 2 4.28 10.36 -24.61
N THR A 3 3.10 10.96 -24.85
CA THR A 3 2.54 12.09 -24.09
C THR A 3 2.34 11.75 -22.60
N ASP A 4 1.84 10.55 -22.32
CA ASP A 4 1.49 10.13 -20.97
C ASP A 4 2.76 9.83 -20.14
N LEU A 5 3.77 9.24 -20.79
CA LEU A 5 5.11 9.07 -20.21
C LEU A 5 5.77 10.42 -19.89
N LEU A 6 5.63 11.40 -20.79
CA LEU A 6 6.17 12.74 -20.59
C LEU A 6 5.49 13.45 -19.40
N ASN A 7 4.16 13.37 -19.31
CA ASN A 7 3.37 13.99 -18.25
C ASN A 7 3.61 13.35 -16.87
N THR A 8 3.91 12.06 -16.84
CA THR A 8 4.21 11.32 -15.60
C THR A 8 5.67 11.45 -15.16
N GLY A 9 6.51 12.10 -15.96
CA GLY A 9 7.95 12.22 -15.70
C GLY A 9 8.68 10.87 -15.77
N MET A 10 8.15 9.88 -16.50
CA MET A 10 8.77 8.57 -16.64
C MET A 10 9.53 8.44 -17.95
N GLY A 11 10.81 8.08 -17.85
CA GLY A 11 11.69 7.83 -19.00
C GLY A 11 12.59 9.01 -19.36
N ASP A 12 13.13 8.97 -20.58
CA ASP A 12 13.99 10.03 -21.12
C ASP A 12 13.13 11.11 -21.80
N GLU A 13 13.01 12.26 -21.14
CA GLU A 13 12.21 13.40 -21.59
C GLU A 13 12.62 13.89 -22.98
N GLY A 14 13.93 13.99 -23.25
CA GLY A 14 14.44 14.47 -24.54
C GLY A 14 14.05 13.54 -25.66
N ARG A 15 14.15 12.24 -25.41
CA ARG A 15 13.77 11.20 -26.37
C ARG A 15 12.26 11.15 -26.61
N LEU A 16 11.45 11.28 -25.57
CA LEU A 16 10.00 11.32 -25.69
C LEU A 16 9.53 12.56 -26.48
N LYS A 17 10.13 13.73 -26.25
CA LYS A 17 9.88 14.95 -27.04
C LYS A 17 10.27 14.76 -28.51
N PHE A 18 11.42 14.13 -28.77
CA PHE A 18 11.84 13.80 -30.13
C PHE A 18 10.81 12.91 -30.84
N ILE A 19 10.39 11.82 -30.19
CA ILE A 19 9.37 10.90 -30.68
C ILE A 19 8.05 11.64 -31.00
N LEU A 20 7.59 12.50 -30.09
CA LEU A 20 6.39 13.32 -30.30
C LEU A 20 6.52 14.19 -31.56
N SER A 21 7.66 14.86 -31.72
CA SER A 21 7.92 15.71 -32.88
C SER A 21 7.95 14.92 -34.20
N CYS A 22 8.37 13.65 -34.17
CA CYS A 22 8.34 12.77 -35.34
C CYS A 22 6.89 12.40 -35.69
N ILE A 23 6.07 12.07 -34.70
CA ILE A 23 4.65 11.76 -34.89
C ILE A 23 3.90 12.97 -35.46
N GLU A 24 4.07 14.16 -34.88
CA GLU A 24 3.46 15.41 -35.36
C GLU A 24 3.82 15.72 -36.81
N LYS A 25 5.06 15.40 -37.22
CA LYS A 25 5.56 15.62 -38.57
C LYS A 25 5.30 14.46 -39.53
N ASN A 26 4.54 13.44 -39.11
CA ASN A 26 4.31 12.19 -39.86
C ASN A 26 5.61 11.53 -40.35
N LYS A 27 6.67 11.60 -39.53
CA LYS A 27 7.96 10.97 -39.81
C LYS A 27 8.00 9.55 -39.22
N PRO A 28 8.64 8.60 -39.91
CA PRO A 28 8.86 7.28 -39.34
C PRO A 28 9.78 7.37 -38.12
N LEU A 29 9.47 6.61 -37.07
CA LEU A 29 10.33 6.49 -35.90
C LEU A 29 11.55 5.61 -36.21
N TYR A 30 12.66 5.88 -35.52
CA TYR A 30 13.78 4.96 -35.55
C TYR A 30 13.43 3.65 -34.83
N LYS A 31 13.98 2.53 -35.31
CA LYS A 31 13.79 1.22 -34.66
C LYS A 31 14.18 1.22 -33.18
N THR A 32 15.16 2.04 -32.82
CA THR A 32 15.61 2.21 -31.43
C THR A 32 14.55 2.90 -30.57
N ASP A 33 13.82 3.87 -31.12
CA ASP A 33 12.73 4.58 -30.44
C ASP A 33 11.51 3.67 -30.25
N ILE A 34 11.21 2.85 -31.26
CA ILE A 34 10.15 1.84 -31.17
C ILE A 34 10.47 0.86 -30.03
N ARG A 35 11.68 0.30 -30.00
CA ARG A 35 12.13 -0.59 -28.92
C ARG A 35 12.11 0.06 -27.54
N PHE A 36 12.41 1.35 -27.48
CA PHE A 36 12.34 2.11 -26.22
C PHE A 36 10.90 2.17 -25.69
N LEU A 37 9.93 2.46 -26.56
CA LEU A 37 8.50 2.48 -26.18
C LEU A 37 7.99 1.09 -25.79
N GLU A 38 8.35 0.05 -26.54
CA GLU A 38 8.01 -1.35 -26.24
C GLU A 38 8.53 -1.74 -24.85
N SER A 39 9.83 -1.53 -24.59
CA SER A 39 10.44 -1.85 -23.30
C SER A 39 9.81 -1.09 -22.14
N MET A 40 9.42 0.17 -22.34
CA MET A 40 8.75 0.95 -21.30
C MET A 40 7.35 0.39 -21.01
N THR A 41 6.63 -0.01 -22.06
CA THR A 41 5.31 -0.63 -21.94
C THR A 41 5.38 -1.94 -21.17
N ASP A 42 6.36 -2.80 -21.50
CA ASP A 42 6.58 -4.06 -20.80
C ASP A 42 6.90 -3.86 -19.31
N GLN A 43 7.71 -2.85 -18.98
CA GLN A 43 8.02 -2.53 -17.58
C GLN A 43 6.79 -2.06 -16.80
N LEU A 44 5.94 -1.25 -17.43
CA LEU A 44 4.70 -0.78 -16.83
C LEU A 44 3.72 -1.94 -16.63
N GLU A 45 3.59 -2.82 -17.60
CA GLU A 45 2.76 -4.02 -17.52
C GLU A 45 3.20 -4.93 -16.37
N GLN A 46 4.52 -5.17 -16.23
CA GLN A 46 5.06 -5.94 -15.11
C GLN A 46 4.78 -5.29 -13.75
N ARG A 47 4.84 -3.96 -13.66
CA ARG A 47 4.50 -3.23 -12.42
C ARG A 47 3.02 -3.39 -12.10
N ILE A 48 2.14 -3.26 -13.09
CA ILE A 48 0.71 -3.45 -12.94
C ILE A 48 0.42 -4.87 -12.45
N GLN A 49 1.01 -5.89 -13.05
CA GLN A 49 0.86 -7.29 -12.63
C GLN A 49 1.34 -7.52 -11.20
N ARG A 50 2.47 -6.94 -10.78
CA ARG A 50 2.96 -7.04 -9.40
C ARG A 50 2.02 -6.37 -8.40
N LEU A 51 1.38 -5.27 -8.79
CA LEU A 51 0.41 -4.58 -7.95
C LEU A 51 -0.92 -5.35 -7.87
N GLN A 52 -1.38 -5.96 -8.97
CA GLN A 52 -2.57 -6.81 -9.03
C GLN A 52 -2.39 -8.15 -8.31
N GLY A 53 -1.18 -8.75 -8.37
CA GLY A 53 -0.86 -9.97 -7.61
C GLY A 53 -1.01 -9.80 -6.08
N ASN A 54 -0.96 -8.56 -5.59
CA ASN A 54 -1.25 -8.23 -4.19
C ASN A 54 -2.74 -8.01 -3.90
N THR A 55 -3.61 -7.86 -4.91
CA THR A 55 -5.06 -7.69 -4.71
C THR A 55 -5.83 -9.00 -4.76
N ASP A 56 -5.30 -10.01 -5.46
CA ASP A 56 -5.89 -11.36 -5.54
C ASP A 56 -5.38 -12.32 -4.45
N ALA A 57 -4.40 -11.88 -3.65
CA ALA A 57 -4.22 -12.43 -2.33
C ALA A 57 -5.50 -12.10 -1.56
N LYS A 58 -6.44 -13.07 -1.54
CA LYS A 58 -7.35 -13.27 -0.41
C LYS A 58 -6.63 -12.78 0.84
N GLN A 59 -7.32 -12.00 1.66
CA GLN A 59 -6.98 -11.87 3.07
C GLN A 59 -6.73 -13.28 3.63
N LYS A 60 -5.50 -13.79 3.51
CA LYS A 60 -4.93 -14.58 4.57
C LYS A 60 -4.84 -13.54 5.65
N GLU A 61 -5.81 -13.59 6.54
CA GLU A 61 -5.67 -13.29 7.95
C GLU A 61 -4.40 -14.01 8.41
N ASN A 62 -3.25 -13.49 8.00
CA ASN A 62 -2.03 -13.74 8.70
C ASN A 62 -2.33 -13.02 9.99
N ASP A 63 -2.64 -13.81 11.02
CA ASP A 63 -2.32 -13.50 12.40
C ASP A 63 -0.99 -12.73 12.38
N SER A 64 -1.07 -11.40 12.25
CA SER A 64 -0.15 -10.55 12.95
C SER A 64 -0.18 -11.11 14.36
N ARG A 65 0.98 -11.43 14.93
CA ARG A 65 1.12 -11.92 16.32
C ARG A 65 0.68 -10.84 17.32
N THR A 66 -0.51 -10.30 17.13
CA THR A 66 -1.24 -9.47 18.05
C THR A 66 -1.80 -10.42 19.08
N LEU A 67 -1.78 -10.00 20.33
CA LEU A 67 -2.31 -10.81 21.43
C LEU A 67 -3.84 -10.96 21.37
N ILE A 68 -4.48 -10.26 20.44
CA ILE A 68 -5.93 -10.06 20.35
C ILE A 68 -6.32 -10.20 18.88
N SER A 69 -7.43 -10.92 18.64
CA SER A 69 -8.02 -11.11 17.31
C SER A 69 -8.78 -9.87 16.84
N ASN A 70 -8.98 -9.70 15.52
CA ASN A 70 -9.78 -8.60 14.99
C ASN A 70 -11.21 -8.61 15.53
N LYS A 71 -11.79 -9.80 15.75
CA LYS A 71 -13.10 -9.97 16.36
C LYS A 71 -13.15 -9.43 17.80
N GLU A 72 -12.11 -9.67 18.60
CA GLU A 72 -12.03 -9.13 19.96
C GLU A 72 -11.83 -7.61 19.98
N LEU A 73 -11.17 -7.04 18.97
CA LEU A 73 -11.07 -5.59 18.83
C LEU A 73 -12.43 -4.94 18.58
N ASP A 74 -13.26 -5.54 17.72
CA ASP A 74 -14.61 -5.06 17.45
C ASP A 74 -15.47 -5.10 18.72
N GLU A 75 -15.41 -6.19 19.49
CA GLU A 75 -16.11 -6.31 20.78
C GLU A 75 -15.65 -5.26 21.82
N ILE A 76 -14.37 -4.87 21.81
CA ILE A 76 -13.84 -3.81 22.69
C ILE A 76 -14.33 -2.43 22.24
N ILE A 77 -14.40 -2.18 20.94
CA ILE A 77 -14.87 -0.91 20.37
C ILE A 77 -16.36 -0.75 20.66
N ASP A 78 -17.16 -1.78 20.41
CA ASP A 78 -18.59 -1.79 20.68
C ASP A 78 -18.88 -1.75 22.18
N GLY A 79 -18.08 -2.46 22.99
CA GLY A 79 -18.19 -2.46 24.45
C GLY A 79 -17.80 -1.14 25.12
N LYS A 80 -16.98 -0.30 24.48
CA LYS A 80 -16.66 1.07 24.97
C LYS A 80 -17.81 2.04 24.73
N ASN A 81 -18.62 1.84 23.69
CA ASN A 81 -19.81 2.65 23.42
C ASN A 81 -20.98 2.32 24.36
N ALA A 82 -20.95 1.15 25.02
CA ALA A 82 -21.99 0.71 25.96
C ALA A 82 -21.77 1.14 27.43
N LYS A 83 -20.57 1.63 27.80
CA LYS A 83 -20.22 1.96 29.20
C LYS A 83 -20.11 3.48 29.43
N SER A 84 -21.20 4.20 29.22
CA SER A 84 -21.40 5.51 29.88
C SER A 84 -22.37 5.44 31.06
N THR A 85 -22.81 4.24 31.46
CA THR A 85 -23.70 4.02 32.61
C THR A 85 -23.05 3.12 33.67
N GLU A 86 -22.55 3.78 34.71
CA GLU A 86 -22.80 3.47 36.13
C GLU A 86 -22.03 2.34 36.87
N MET A 87 -21.16 2.80 37.80
CA MET A 87 -20.78 2.29 39.15
C MET A 87 -20.01 0.96 39.34
N TYR A 88 -18.87 0.99 40.08
CA TYR A 88 -18.64 0.13 41.28
C TYR A 88 -17.35 0.41 42.10
N THR A 89 -17.56 0.39 43.43
CA THR A 89 -16.78 0.07 44.66
C THR A 89 -15.27 -0.32 44.66
N PRO A 90 -14.56 -0.22 45.82
CA PRO A 90 -13.11 -0.38 45.88
C PRO A 90 -12.69 -1.85 45.94
N VAL A 91 -12.11 -2.35 44.84
CA VAL A 91 -11.51 -3.69 44.77
C VAL A 91 -10.12 -3.68 45.43
N ARG A 92 -9.96 -4.51 46.46
CA ARG A 92 -8.71 -4.75 47.20
C ARG A 92 -7.61 -5.26 46.24
N LYS A 93 -6.54 -4.48 46.06
CA LYS A 93 -5.43 -4.80 45.15
C LYS A 93 -4.61 -5.99 45.67
N LYS A 94 -4.64 -7.12 44.95
CA LYS A 94 -3.61 -8.16 45.08
C LYS A 94 -2.39 -7.67 44.29
N SER A 95 -1.21 -7.60 44.94
CA SER A 95 0.00 -7.03 44.33
C SER A 95 0.35 -7.80 43.05
N SER A 96 0.37 -7.10 41.92
CA SER A 96 0.73 -7.68 40.63
C SER A 96 2.21 -8.04 40.61
N PHE A 97 2.56 -9.08 39.83
CA PHE A 97 3.96 -9.45 39.58
C PHE A 97 4.77 -8.27 39.02
N LEU A 98 4.16 -7.40 38.21
CA LEU A 98 4.78 -6.20 37.69
C LEU A 98 5.14 -5.19 38.80
N ALA A 99 4.29 -5.03 39.82
CA ALA A 99 4.61 -4.19 40.97
C ALA A 99 5.81 -4.73 41.77
N ARG A 100 6.02 -6.05 41.79
CA ARG A 100 7.23 -6.67 42.35
C ARG A 100 8.45 -6.54 41.44
N LEU A 101 8.26 -6.60 40.13
CA LEU A 101 9.35 -6.56 39.15
C LEU A 101 10.01 -5.18 39.06
N PHE A 102 9.23 -4.12 39.30
CA PHE A 102 9.67 -2.73 39.20
C PHE A 102 9.81 -2.01 40.54
N SER A 103 9.65 -2.71 41.68
CA SER A 103 9.98 -2.17 43.00
C SER A 103 11.45 -2.45 43.29
N LYS A 104 12.30 -1.46 43.03
CA LYS A 104 13.74 -1.49 43.31
C LYS A 104 14.05 -0.69 44.57
#